data_AF-A0A938IZ08-F1
#
_entry.id   AF-A0A938IZ08-F1
#
_cell.length_a   1.000
_cell.length_b   1.000
_cell.length_c   1.000
_cell.angle_alpha   90.00
_cell.angle_beta   90.00
_cell.angle_gamma   90.00
#
_symmetry.space_group_name_H-M   'P 1'
#
loop_
_entity.id
_entity.type
_entity.pdbx_description
1 polymer ?
#
loop_
_entity_poly.entity_id
_entity_poly.type
_entity_poly.pdbx_seq_one_letter_code
_entity_poly.pdbx_strand_id
1 'polypeptide(L)'
;MSGTTNESETATDDRPRFRYDARLAHEIETRWQDRWEQEHTFWAPNPVGPLTEGWERAAGKPKLYVLDMFPYPSGAGLHVGHPLGYIGTDVFARYWRMRGRNVLHA
;
A
#
# COMPACT_ATOMS: atom_id res chain seq x y z
N MET A 1 51.86 10.02 -27.92
CA MET A 1 50.41 9.79 -27.80
C MET A 1 50.17 9.23 -26.41
N SER A 2 49.90 10.12 -25.45
CA SER A 2 49.80 9.78 -24.04
C SER A 2 48.38 9.34 -23.74
N GLY A 3 48.22 8.13 -23.23
CA GLY A 3 46.92 7.58 -22.83
C GLY A 3 46.36 8.33 -21.63
N THR A 4 45.10 8.75 -21.74
CA THR A 4 44.28 9.22 -20.63
C THR A 4 43.72 8.01 -19.89
N THR A 5 44.31 7.67 -18.74
CA THR A 5 43.71 6.77 -17.76
C THR A 5 42.51 7.45 -17.12
N ASN A 6 41.35 6.83 -17.29
CA ASN A 6 40.08 7.23 -16.68
C ASN A 6 40.08 6.70 -15.24
N GLU A 7 40.54 7.51 -14.28
CA GLU A 7 40.40 7.20 -12.85
C GLU A 7 38.98 7.56 -12.41
N SER A 8 38.07 6.58 -12.45
CA SER A 8 36.82 6.68 -11.71
C SER A 8 37.15 6.52 -10.22
N GLU A 9 37.33 7.63 -9.51
CA GLU A 9 37.40 7.66 -8.06
C GLU A 9 36.16 6.97 -7.48
N THR A 10 36.35 5.81 -6.87
CA THR A 10 35.35 5.14 -6.05
C THR A 10 35.17 5.97 -4.78
N ALA A 11 34.25 6.93 -4.82
CA ALA A 11 33.82 7.63 -3.62
C ALA A 11 33.30 6.59 -2.60
N THR A 12 34.00 6.46 -1.48
CA THR A 12 33.55 5.63 -0.36
C THR A 12 32.23 6.18 0.17
N ASP A 13 31.19 5.38 0.12
CA ASP A 13 29.85 5.72 0.57
C ASP A 13 29.84 5.94 2.10
N ASP A 14 29.85 7.21 2.53
CA ASP A 14 29.82 7.64 3.94
C ASP A 14 28.41 7.54 4.58
N ARG A 15 27.44 6.92 3.89
CA ARG A 15 26.10 6.74 4.45
C ARG A 15 26.12 5.71 5.59
N PRO A 16 25.42 5.97 6.72
CA PRO A 16 25.29 4.98 7.79
C PRO A 16 24.72 3.66 7.26
N ARG A 17 25.37 2.54 7.62
CA ARG A 17 25.04 1.18 7.15
C ARG A 17 23.56 0.78 7.30
N PHE A 18 22.87 1.33 8.29
CA PHE A 18 21.46 1.01 8.61
C PHE A 18 20.51 2.20 8.39
N ARG A 19 20.86 3.14 7.50
CA ARG A 19 19.99 4.27 7.18
C ARG A 19 18.81 3.81 6.31
N TYR A 20 17.60 4.16 6.72
CA TYR A 20 16.42 4.11 5.86
C TYR A 20 16.49 5.26 4.86
N ASP A 21 16.97 4.97 3.65
CA ASP A 21 17.00 5.91 2.53
C ASP A 21 15.86 5.63 1.53
N ALA A 22 15.71 6.49 0.52
CA ALA A 22 14.63 6.35 -0.46
C ALA A 22 14.68 5.03 -1.25
N ARG A 23 15.89 4.49 -1.48
CA ARG A 23 16.07 3.21 -2.16
C ARG A 23 15.57 2.06 -1.27
N LEU A 24 16.01 2.01 -0.02
CA LEU A 24 15.55 1.00 0.94
C LEU A 24 14.05 1.13 1.23
N ALA A 25 13.52 2.35 1.26
CA ALA A 25 12.08 2.60 1.38
C ALA A 25 11.31 1.95 0.23
N HIS A 26 11.72 2.24 -1.00
CA HIS A 26 11.12 1.66 -2.20
C HIS A 26 11.16 0.13 -2.18
N GLU A 27 12.31 -0.47 -1.83
CA GLU A 27 12.46 -1.93 -1.72
C GLU A 27 11.49 -2.55 -0.71
N ILE A 28 11.34 -1.94 0.47
CA ILE A 28 10.44 -2.43 1.51
C ILE A 28 8.97 -2.24 1.10
N GLU A 29 8.62 -1.07 0.59
CA GLU A 29 7.25 -0.70 0.21
C GLU A 29 6.75 -1.58 -0.94
N THR A 30 7.54 -1.73 -2.01
CA THR A 30 7.18 -2.57 -3.16
C THR A 30 7.02 -4.03 -2.75
N ARG A 31 7.92 -4.57 -1.91
CA ARG A 31 7.78 -5.94 -1.40
C ARG A 31 6.47 -6.16 -0.64
N TRP A 32 6.03 -5.18 0.15
CA TRP A 32 4.77 -5.26 0.87
C TRP A 32 3.55 -5.10 -0.03
N GLN A 33 3.61 -4.19 -1.01
CA GLN A 33 2.56 -4.03 -2.02
C GLN A 33 2.36 -5.32 -2.83
N ASP A 34 3.45 -5.92 -3.31
CA ASP A 34 3.42 -7.19 -4.05
C ASP A 34 2.79 -8.31 -3.22
N ARG A 35 3.17 -8.41 -1.94
CA ARG A 35 2.62 -9.39 -1.02
C ARG A 35 1.12 -9.17 -0.79
N TRP A 36 0.69 -7.92 -0.56
CA TRP A 36 -0.71 -7.61 -0.31
C TRP A 36 -1.59 -7.94 -1.52
N GLU A 37 -1.08 -7.69 -2.73
CA GLU A 37 -1.74 -8.06 -3.98
C GLU A 37 -1.84 -9.58 -4.11
N GLN A 38 -0.72 -10.31 -3.96
CA GLN A 38 -0.68 -11.77 -4.07
C GLN A 38 -1.58 -12.48 -3.05
N GLU A 39 -1.64 -11.96 -1.82
CA GLU A 39 -2.45 -12.52 -0.74
C GLU A 39 -3.89 -11.99 -0.75
N HIS A 40 -4.25 -11.11 -1.69
CA HIS A 40 -5.57 -10.48 -1.74
C HIS A 40 -5.96 -9.80 -0.41
N THR A 41 -4.98 -9.20 0.28
CA THR A 41 -5.09 -8.76 1.69
C THR A 41 -6.27 -7.81 1.95
N PHE A 42 -6.63 -7.00 0.95
CA PHE A 42 -7.69 -6.00 1.06
C PHE A 42 -9.02 -6.38 0.39
N TRP A 43 -9.14 -7.59 -0.15
CA TRP A 43 -10.41 -8.06 -0.70
C TRP A 43 -11.47 -8.09 0.40
N ALA A 44 -12.66 -7.58 0.10
CA ALA A 44 -13.80 -7.59 1.01
C ALA A 44 -14.69 -8.80 0.71
N PRO A 45 -14.76 -9.80 1.60
CA PRO A 45 -15.62 -10.96 1.41
C PRO A 45 -17.09 -10.59 1.17
N ASN A 46 -17.75 -11.32 0.27
CA ASN A 46 -19.21 -11.26 0.11
C ASN A 46 -19.86 -12.58 0.57
N PRO A 47 -20.07 -12.79 1.87
CA PRO A 47 -20.54 -14.06 2.42
C PRO A 47 -22.06 -14.28 2.30
N VAL A 48 -22.77 -13.46 1.52
CA VAL A 48 -24.24 -13.54 1.39
C VAL A 48 -24.67 -13.49 -0.08
N GLY A 49 -25.76 -14.19 -0.40
CA GLY A 49 -26.35 -14.20 -1.73
C GLY A 49 -25.63 -15.14 -2.70
N PRO A 50 -25.88 -15.01 -4.02
CA PRO A 50 -25.46 -15.99 -5.02
C PRO A 50 -23.93 -16.03 -5.27
N LEU A 51 -23.16 -15.08 -4.74
CA LEU A 51 -21.70 -14.97 -4.92
C LEU A 51 -20.91 -15.30 -3.65
N THR A 52 -21.42 -16.24 -2.84
CA THR A 52 -20.84 -16.59 -1.52
C THR A 52 -19.66 -17.57 -1.59
N GLU A 53 -19.46 -18.24 -2.72
CA GLU A 53 -18.44 -19.28 -2.88
C GLU A 53 -17.04 -18.77 -2.47
N GLY A 54 -16.42 -19.46 -1.50
CA GLY A 54 -15.08 -19.13 -0.99
C GLY A 54 -15.05 -18.09 0.14
N TRP A 55 -16.20 -17.54 0.55
CA TRP A 55 -16.30 -16.52 1.61
C TRP A 55 -17.02 -16.99 2.88
N GLU A 56 -17.22 -18.29 3.06
CA GLU A 56 -17.99 -18.87 4.15
C GLU A 56 -17.42 -18.47 5.52
N ARG A 57 -16.08 -18.37 5.63
CA ARG A 57 -15.38 -17.93 6.86
C ARG A 57 -15.65 -16.47 7.26
N ALA A 58 -16.20 -15.67 6.36
CA ALA A 58 -16.60 -14.29 6.66
C ALA A 58 -18.08 -14.17 7.04
N ALA A 59 -18.86 -15.24 6.94
CA ALA A 59 -20.25 -15.26 7.40
C ALA A 59 -20.34 -14.91 8.89
N GLY A 60 -21.31 -14.08 9.25
CA GLY A 60 -21.52 -13.63 10.63
C GLY A 60 -20.57 -12.52 11.12
N LYS A 61 -19.50 -12.17 10.39
CA LYS A 61 -18.66 -11.01 10.75
C LYS A 61 -19.45 -9.70 10.62
N PRO A 62 -19.35 -8.76 11.59
CA PRO A 62 -20.02 -7.47 11.47
C PRO A 62 -19.48 -6.68 10.26
N LYS A 63 -20.40 -6.13 9.47
CA LYS A 63 -20.06 -5.36 8.25
C LYS A 63 -19.67 -3.92 8.59
N LEU A 64 -18.75 -3.37 7.82
CA LEU A 64 -18.39 -1.95 7.84
C LEU A 64 -18.10 -1.49 6.40
N TYR A 65 -18.65 -0.35 6.01
CA TYR A 65 -18.34 0.31 4.76
C TYR A 65 -17.67 1.64 5.06
N VAL A 66 -16.45 1.83 4.58
CA VAL A 66 -15.67 3.06 4.65
C VAL A 66 -15.52 3.57 3.21
N LEU A 67 -15.83 4.84 2.97
CA LEU A 67 -15.85 5.41 1.62
C LEU A 67 -15.01 6.69 1.60
N ASP A 68 -14.07 6.75 0.67
CA ASP A 68 -13.40 7.98 0.28
C ASP A 68 -14.16 8.68 -0.84
N MET A 69 -14.11 10.02 -0.86
CA MET A 69 -14.57 10.75 -2.02
C MET A 69 -13.57 10.52 -3.16
N PHE A 70 -13.99 9.76 -4.17
CA PHE A 70 -13.14 9.47 -5.32
C PHE A 70 -12.71 10.77 -6.04
N PRO A 71 -11.45 10.87 -6.47
CA PRO A 71 -10.94 12.11 -7.05
C PRO A 71 -11.38 12.28 -8.51
N TYR A 72 -11.46 13.53 -8.96
CA TYR A 72 -11.66 13.83 -10.38
C TYR A 72 -10.33 13.71 -11.15
N PRO A 73 -10.31 13.09 -12.35
CA PRO A 73 -9.11 12.96 -13.17
C PRO A 73 -8.83 14.25 -13.97
N SER A 74 -8.71 15.38 -13.29
CA SER A 74 -8.60 16.72 -13.90
C SER A 74 -7.20 17.33 -13.85
N GLY A 75 -6.18 16.55 -13.45
CA GLY A 75 -4.78 16.96 -13.43
C GLY A 75 -3.85 15.81 -13.81
N ALA A 76 -2.53 16.07 -13.85
CA ALA A 76 -1.53 15.05 -14.16
C ALA A 76 -1.42 13.95 -13.10
N GLY A 77 -1.92 14.20 -11.89
CA GLY A 77 -1.93 13.26 -10.78
C GLY A 77 -2.48 13.88 -9.50
N LEU A 78 -2.41 13.11 -8.40
CA LEU A 78 -2.82 13.57 -7.08
C LEU A 78 -1.74 14.47 -6.48
N HIS A 79 -2.13 15.63 -5.93
CA HIS A 79 -1.27 16.40 -5.02
C HIS A 79 -1.33 15.85 -3.58
N VAL A 80 -0.37 16.26 -2.74
CA VAL A 80 -0.21 15.84 -1.33
C VAL A 80 -1.41 16.09 -0.40
N GLY A 81 -2.42 16.82 -0.87
CA GLY A 81 -3.66 17.08 -0.12
C GLY A 81 -4.68 15.96 -0.25
N HIS A 82 -4.73 15.25 -1.39
CA HIS A 82 -5.62 14.08 -1.57
C HIS A 82 -5.40 12.97 -0.52
N PRO A 83 -4.16 12.50 -0.27
CA PRO A 83 -3.94 11.42 0.67
C PRO A 83 -4.27 11.79 2.12
N LEU A 84 -4.42 13.08 2.46
CA LEU A 84 -4.76 13.47 3.83
C LEU A 84 -6.09 12.83 4.30
N GLY A 85 -7.12 12.88 3.45
CA GLY A 85 -8.39 12.22 3.73
C GLY A 85 -8.25 10.69 3.69
N TYR A 86 -7.58 10.18 2.65
CA TYR A 86 -7.46 8.74 2.38
C TYR A 86 -6.68 8.00 3.47
N ILE A 87 -5.69 8.64 4.09
CA ILE A 87 -4.94 8.05 5.22
C ILE A 87 -5.85 7.92 6.45
N GLY A 88 -6.72 8.91 6.71
CA GLY A 88 -7.64 8.86 7.84
C GLY A 88 -8.61 7.68 7.77
N THR A 89 -9.19 7.47 6.58
CA THR A 89 -10.09 6.35 6.30
C THR A 89 -9.36 5.01 6.23
N ASP A 90 -8.14 4.93 5.67
CA ASP A 90 -7.32 3.72 5.65
C ASP A 90 -6.95 3.24 7.07
N VAL A 91 -6.53 4.15 7.95
CA VAL A 91 -6.24 3.81 9.36
C VAL A 91 -7.49 3.26 10.05
N PHE A 92 -8.64 3.91 9.88
CA PHE A 92 -9.90 3.46 10.45
C PHE A 92 -10.33 2.08 9.91
N ALA A 93 -10.19 1.86 8.60
CA ALA A 93 -10.51 0.58 7.97
C ALA A 93 -9.60 -0.54 8.47
N ARG A 94 -8.28 -0.33 8.53
CA ARG A 94 -7.31 -1.31 9.06
C ARG A 94 -7.57 -1.63 10.52
N TYR A 95 -7.85 -0.63 11.34
CA TYR A 95 -8.22 -0.82 12.74
C TYR A 95 -9.40 -1.79 12.86
N TRP A 96 -10.49 -1.58 12.11
CA TRP A 96 -11.65 -2.45 12.19
C TRP A 96 -11.47 -3.84 11.56
N ARG A 97 -10.62 -3.98 10.52
CA ARG A 97 -10.21 -5.30 10.01
C ARG A 97 -9.49 -6.09 11.10
N MET A 98 -8.53 -5.48 11.82
CA MET A 98 -7.83 -6.12 12.95
C MET A 98 -8.76 -6.46 14.12
N ARG A 99 -9.88 -5.75 14.26
CA ARG A 99 -10.95 -6.04 15.23
C ARG A 99 -11.97 -7.07 14.74
N GLY A 100 -11.73 -7.72 13.60
CA GLY A 100 -12.52 -8.85 13.11
C GLY A 100 -13.76 -8.47 12.29
N ARG A 101 -13.93 -7.19 11.92
CA ARG A 101 -15.03 -6.78 11.02
C ARG A 101 -14.75 -7.16 9.57
N ASN A 102 -15.81 -7.40 8.81
CA ASN A 102 -15.75 -7.46 7.35
C ASN A 102 -15.84 -6.02 6.80
N VAL A 103 -14.73 -5.50 6.28
CA VAL A 103 -14.60 -4.10 5.87
C VAL A 103 -14.52 -3.99 4.35
N LEU A 104 -15.49 -3.31 3.76
CA LEU A 104 -15.40 -2.74 2.42
C LEU A 104 -14.83 -1.33 2.54
N HIS A 105 -13.73 -1.05 1.85
CA HIS A 105 -13.13 0.28 1.75
C HIS A 105 -12.97 0.61 0.28
N ALA A 106 -13.68 1.64 -0.18
CA ALA A 106 -13.75 2.05 -1.58
C ALA A 106 -13.55 3.56 -1.72
#